data_AF-A0A6B3C9R3-F1
#
_entry.id   AF-A0A6B3C9R3-F1
#
_cell.length_a   1.000
_cell.length_b   1.000
_cell.length_c   1.000
_cell.angle_alpha   90.00
_cell.angle_beta   90.00
_cell.angle_gamma   90.00
#
_symmetry.space_group_name_H-M   'P 1'
#
loop_
_entity.id
_entity.type
_entity.pdbx_description
1 polymer ?
#
loop_
_entity_poly.entity_id
_entity_poly.type
_entity_poly.pdbx_seq_one_letter_code
_entity_poly.pdbx_strand_id
1 'polypeptide(L)'
;TGPADPPRHPEQAQLWGLGRVVGAEYPQRWGGLVDLPDTLDERALDLLTALLAAPDGEDEVAVRATGTLARRLVRADTNTTAPASEYVLARPHGTVLITGGTCTLGAHVARWLARSGAGHLLLTSRSALADQGAA
;
A
#
# COMPACT_ATOMS: atom_id res chain seq x y z
N THR A 1 7.68 6.01 -9.41
CA THR A 1 7.17 4.63 -9.30
C THR A 1 6.08 4.39 -10.32
N GLY A 2 6.39 3.58 -11.32
CA GLY A 2 5.49 3.12 -12.37
C GLY A 2 5.70 1.63 -12.61
N PRO A 3 5.09 1.02 -13.64
CA PRO A 3 5.25 -0.42 -13.90
C PRO A 3 6.70 -0.87 -14.08
N ALA A 4 7.58 0.03 -14.52
CA ALA A 4 9.02 -0.20 -14.69
C ALA A 4 9.86 0.01 -13.41
N ASP A 5 9.24 0.41 -12.30
CA ASP A 5 9.90 0.74 -11.03
C ASP A 5 9.17 0.03 -9.87
N PRO A 6 9.28 -1.32 -9.81
CA PRO A 6 8.59 -2.12 -8.81
C PRO A 6 9.22 -1.91 -7.42
N PRO A 7 8.41 -1.86 -6.34
CA PRO A 7 8.94 -1.79 -4.99
C PRO A 7 9.70 -3.08 -4.65
N ARG A 8 10.98 -2.95 -4.28
CA ARG A 8 11.86 -4.10 -4.02
C ARG A 8 12.07 -4.41 -2.53
N HIS A 9 11.83 -3.43 -1.68
CA HIS A 9 12.17 -3.46 -0.25
C HIS A 9 10.95 -3.14 0.63
N PRO A 10 9.99 -4.06 0.79
CA PRO A 10 8.77 -3.83 1.57
C PRO A 10 9.04 -3.48 3.04
N GLU A 11 10.17 -3.91 3.59
CA GLU A 11 10.64 -3.53 4.92
C GLU A 11 10.94 -2.03 5.02
N GLN A 12 11.53 -1.41 4.00
CA GLN A 12 11.78 0.03 3.96
C GLN A 12 10.50 0.82 3.77
N ALA A 13 9.50 0.25 3.08
CA ALA A 13 8.19 0.87 2.90
C ALA A 13 7.46 1.15 4.23
N GLN A 14 7.80 0.44 5.32
CA GLN A 14 7.25 0.72 6.65
C GLN A 14 7.59 2.14 7.14
N LEU A 15 8.77 2.65 6.77
CA LEU A 15 9.21 4.01 7.11
C LEU A 15 8.34 5.08 6.43
N TRP A 16 7.70 4.78 5.30
CA TRP A 16 6.78 5.70 4.63
C TRP A 16 5.45 5.87 5.37
N GLY A 17 5.01 4.82 6.08
CA GLY A 17 3.88 4.93 6.99
C GLY A 17 4.25 5.75 8.23
N LEU A 18 5.37 5.41 8.87
CA LEU A 18 5.85 6.06 10.08
C LEU A 18 6.20 7.54 9.85
N GLY A 19 6.97 7.85 8.80
CA GLY A 19 7.42 9.22 8.51
C GLY A 19 6.27 10.18 8.27
N ARG A 20 5.18 9.74 7.63
CA ARG A 20 3.95 10.55 7.51
C ARG A 20 3.31 10.88 8.86
N VAL A 21 3.35 9.96 9.81
CA VAL A 21 2.88 10.21 11.19
C VAL A 21 3.82 11.20 11.89
N VAL A 22 5.13 11.01 11.77
CA VAL A 22 6.12 11.95 12.32
C VAL A 22 5.96 13.36 11.75
N GLY A 23 5.73 13.50 10.45
CA GLY A 23 5.48 14.79 9.80
C GLY A 23 4.19 15.46 10.28
N ALA A 24 3.15 14.67 10.58
CA ALA A 24 1.90 15.19 11.13
C ALA A 24 2.02 15.60 12.62
N GLU A 25 2.76 14.82 13.42
CA GLU A 25 2.90 15.05 14.87
C GLU A 25 3.99 16.06 15.24
N TYR A 26 5.08 16.12 14.47
CA TYR A 26 6.26 16.96 14.73
C TYR A 26 6.68 17.76 13.49
N PRO A 27 5.79 18.59 12.89
CA PRO A 27 6.07 19.27 11.63
C PRO A 27 7.26 20.21 11.67
N GLN A 28 7.64 20.74 12.85
CA GLN A 28 8.79 21.65 12.99
C GLN A 28 10.15 20.92 12.95
N ARG A 29 10.14 19.59 13.04
CA ARG A 29 11.35 18.74 13.09
C ARG A 29 11.46 17.81 11.89
N TRP A 30 10.43 17.78 11.06
CA TRP A 30 10.32 16.84 9.95
C TRP A 30 10.81 17.49 8.65
N GLY A 31 11.72 16.81 7.96
CA GLY A 31 12.19 17.23 6.63
C GLY A 31 11.42 16.52 5.52
N GLY A 32 11.36 15.19 5.57
CA GLY A 32 10.69 14.38 4.56
C GLY A 32 11.27 12.97 4.42
N LEU A 33 10.80 12.25 3.41
CA LEU A 33 11.25 10.93 2.98
C LEU A 33 11.76 11.02 1.54
N VAL A 34 12.90 10.39 1.29
CA VAL A 34 13.49 10.28 -0.05
C VAL A 34 13.75 8.81 -0.38
N ASP A 35 13.16 8.33 -1.48
CA ASP A 35 13.48 7.03 -2.07
C ASP A 35 14.61 7.16 -3.09
N LEU A 36 15.67 6.37 -2.97
CA LEU A 36 16.82 6.40 -3.86
C LEU A 36 16.74 5.32 -4.95
N PRO A 37 17.37 5.54 -6.12
CA PRO A 37 17.50 4.49 -7.12
C PRO A 37 18.44 3.37 -6.61
N ASP A 38 18.33 2.17 -7.18
CA ASP A 38 19.21 1.03 -6.83
C ASP A 38 20.70 1.38 -6.95
N THR A 39 21.05 2.20 -7.95
CA THR A 39 22.40 2.69 -8.19
C THR A 39 22.42 4.20 -7.99
N LEU A 40 23.18 4.64 -7.01
CA LEU A 40 23.37 6.05 -6.69
C LEU A 40 24.54 6.61 -7.50
N ASP A 41 24.27 7.00 -8.76
CA ASP A 41 25.25 7.64 -9.65
C ASP A 41 25.43 9.13 -9.32
N GLU A 42 26.38 9.79 -10.00
CA GLU A 42 26.70 11.21 -9.79
C GLU A 42 25.46 12.10 -9.98
N ARG A 43 24.64 11.80 -10.98
CA ARG A 43 23.40 12.55 -11.24
C ARG A 43 22.40 12.40 -10.09
N ALA A 44 22.22 11.18 -9.58
CA ALA A 44 21.32 10.93 -8.45
C ALA A 44 21.82 11.61 -7.16
N LEU A 45 23.15 11.66 -6.94
CA LEU A 45 23.76 12.41 -5.85
C LEU A 45 23.52 13.92 -5.98
N ASP A 46 23.67 14.48 -7.18
CA ASP A 46 23.40 15.89 -7.44
C ASP A 46 21.94 16.25 -7.17
N LEU A 47 21.00 15.40 -7.65
CA LEU A 47 19.57 15.57 -7.40
C LEU A 47 19.23 15.49 -5.92
N LEU A 48 19.80 14.52 -5.19
CA LEU A 48 19.60 14.39 -3.75
C LEU A 48 20.14 15.61 -3.00
N THR A 49 21.34 16.07 -3.36
CA THR A 49 21.98 17.22 -2.71
C THR A 49 21.19 18.50 -2.96
N ALA A 50 20.73 18.71 -4.19
CA ALA A 50 19.87 19.85 -4.54
C ALA A 50 18.56 19.83 -3.74
N LEU A 51 17.91 18.68 -3.62
CA LEU A 51 16.69 18.49 -2.83
C LEU A 51 16.89 18.84 -1.35
N LEU A 52 18.01 18.40 -0.75
CA LEU A 52 18.31 18.67 0.65
C LEU A 52 18.74 20.12 0.91
N ALA A 53 19.41 20.76 -0.05
CA ALA A 53 19.94 22.11 0.10
C ALA A 53 18.87 23.21 -0.07
N ALA A 54 17.85 22.96 -0.90
CA ALA A 54 16.79 23.93 -1.19
C ALA A 54 15.40 23.27 -1.14
N PRO A 55 14.86 23.01 0.06
CA PRO A 55 13.53 22.43 0.20
C PRO A 55 12.45 23.33 -0.42
N ASP A 56 11.58 22.74 -1.24
CA ASP A 56 10.50 23.40 -1.97
C ASP A 56 9.12 23.16 -1.34
N GLY A 57 9.08 22.49 -0.19
CA GLY A 57 7.88 22.09 0.53
C GLY A 57 7.41 20.66 0.23
N GLU A 58 8.09 19.94 -0.65
CA GLU A 58 7.86 18.51 -0.86
C GLU A 58 8.56 17.68 0.23
N ASP A 59 7.80 16.80 0.89
CA ASP A 59 8.28 15.97 1.99
C ASP A 59 8.23 14.46 1.68
N GLU A 60 7.83 14.08 0.46
CA GLU A 60 7.75 12.71 -0.01
C GLU A 60 8.22 12.61 -1.47
N VAL A 61 9.50 12.31 -1.66
CA VAL A 61 10.19 12.40 -2.95
C VAL A 61 10.85 11.08 -3.34
N ALA A 62 10.88 10.76 -4.63
CA ALA A 62 11.69 9.69 -5.19
C ALA A 62 12.70 10.26 -6.19
N VAL A 63 13.97 9.91 -6.03
CA VAL A 63 15.04 10.22 -6.99
C VAL A 63 15.13 9.07 -8.00
N ARG A 64 15.08 9.40 -9.29
CA ARG A 64 15.21 8.44 -10.40
C ARG A 64 16.08 9.03 -11.50
N ALA A 65 16.49 8.19 -12.45
CA ALA A 65 17.26 8.63 -13.64
C ALA A 65 16.55 9.77 -14.41
N THR A 66 15.22 9.75 -14.45
CA THR A 66 14.38 10.76 -15.10
C THR A 66 14.28 12.09 -14.33
N GLY A 67 14.74 12.14 -13.07
CA GLY A 67 14.63 13.32 -12.20
C GLY A 67 14.01 13.00 -10.84
N THR A 68 13.58 14.03 -10.13
CA THR A 68 12.84 13.92 -8.87
C THR A 68 11.34 13.80 -9.14
N LEU A 69 10.67 12.95 -8.37
CA LEU A 69 9.23 12.74 -8.41
C LEU A 69 8.66 12.99 -7.03
N ALA A 70 7.66 13.88 -6.91
CA ALA A 70 6.95 14.10 -5.66
C ALA A 70 5.69 13.22 -5.58
N ARG A 71 5.37 12.71 -4.40
CA ARG A 71 4.17 11.90 -4.20
C ARG A 71 2.91 12.75 -4.31
N ARG A 72 1.92 12.24 -5.06
CA ARG A 72 0.58 12.83 -5.12
C ARG A 72 -0.48 11.75 -4.99
N LEU A 73 -1.54 12.06 -4.25
CA LEU A 73 -2.77 11.28 -4.27
C LEU A 73 -3.69 11.86 -5.34
N VAL A 74 -3.98 11.06 -6.37
CA VAL A 74 -4.88 11.43 -7.47
C VAL A 74 -6.10 10.52 -7.47
N ARG A 75 -7.19 10.96 -8.11
CA ARG A 75 -8.35 10.10 -8.34
C ARG A 75 -7.96 8.98 -9.29
N ALA A 76 -8.22 7.73 -8.90
CA ALA A 76 -8.10 6.59 -9.80
C ALA A 76 -9.20 6.68 -10.86
N ASP A 77 -8.82 6.58 -12.13
CA ASP A 77 -9.80 6.46 -13.21
C ASP A 77 -10.38 5.04 -13.22
N THR A 78 -11.64 4.92 -12.81
CA THR A 78 -12.37 3.65 -12.82
C THR A 78 -13.06 3.41 -14.16
N ASN A 79 -12.90 4.31 -15.13
CA ASN A 79 -13.50 4.25 -16.46
C ASN A 79 -12.57 3.58 -17.48
N THR A 80 -11.33 3.28 -17.09
CA THR A 80 -10.44 2.44 -17.90
C THR A 80 -11.04 1.04 -17.98
N THR A 81 -11.33 0.61 -19.20
CA THR A 81 -11.96 -0.67 -19.57
C THR A 81 -11.02 -1.86 -19.36
N ALA A 82 -10.23 -1.90 -18.27
CA ALA A 82 -9.76 -3.17 -17.77
C ALA A 82 -11.02 -3.89 -17.29
N PRO A 83 -11.44 -4.98 -17.94
CA PRO A 83 -12.73 -5.55 -17.66
C PRO A 83 -12.73 -5.94 -16.18
N ALA A 84 -13.78 -5.57 -15.45
CA ALA A 84 -13.95 -5.95 -14.05
C ALA A 84 -13.78 -7.47 -13.83
N SER A 85 -13.86 -8.27 -14.90
CA SER A 85 -13.56 -9.71 -14.95
C SER A 85 -12.10 -10.09 -14.71
N GLU A 86 -11.11 -9.18 -14.72
CA GLU A 86 -9.71 -9.53 -14.45
C GLU A 86 -9.37 -9.50 -12.94
N TYR A 87 -10.15 -8.74 -12.15
CA TYR A 87 -9.99 -8.65 -10.68
C TYR A 87 -11.13 -9.26 -9.88
N VAL A 88 -12.29 -9.49 -10.50
CA VAL A 88 -13.29 -10.38 -9.88
C VAL A 88 -12.67 -11.76 -9.94
N LEU A 89 -12.31 -12.30 -8.76
CA LEU A 89 -12.21 -13.74 -8.53
C LEU A 89 -13.51 -14.36 -9.06
N ALA A 90 -13.53 -14.70 -10.34
CA ALA A 90 -14.69 -15.24 -11.03
C ALA A 90 -14.89 -16.63 -10.44
N ARG A 91 -15.67 -16.70 -9.34
CA ARG A 91 -15.87 -17.88 -8.49
C ARG A 91 -14.54 -18.47 -8.01
N PRO A 92 -13.99 -18.02 -6.87
CA PRO A 92 -12.81 -18.65 -6.31
C PRO A 92 -13.06 -20.15 -6.13
N HIS A 93 -12.26 -20.97 -6.81
CA HIS A 93 -12.30 -22.43 -6.66
C HIS A 93 -11.52 -22.84 -5.41
N GLY A 94 -12.00 -23.88 -4.71
CA GLY A 94 -11.36 -24.39 -3.50
C GLY A 94 -11.67 -23.56 -2.24
N THR A 95 -10.67 -23.43 -1.36
CA THR A 95 -10.80 -22.75 -0.06
C THR A 95 -10.17 -21.37 -0.08
N VAL A 96 -10.93 -20.34 0.29
CA VAL A 96 -10.41 -18.97 0.47
C VAL A 96 -10.07 -18.74 1.95
N LEU A 97 -8.82 -18.40 2.23
CA LEU A 97 -8.36 -18.01 3.57
C LEU A 97 -8.59 -16.52 3.81
N ILE A 98 -9.20 -16.18 4.94
CA ILE A 98 -9.40 -14.80 5.40
C ILE A 98 -8.75 -14.63 6.78
N THR A 99 -7.60 -13.95 6.82
CA THR A 99 -6.94 -13.57 8.06
C THR A 99 -7.65 -12.38 8.71
N GLY A 100 -7.88 -12.44 10.02
CA GLY A 100 -8.80 -11.53 10.68
C GLY A 100 -10.25 -11.73 10.22
N GLY A 101 -10.59 -12.94 9.76
CA GLY A 101 -11.88 -13.23 9.11
C GLY A 101 -13.11 -13.02 9.99
N THR A 102 -12.92 -12.92 11.31
CA THR A 102 -13.96 -12.66 12.30
C THR A 102 -14.11 -11.19 12.69
N CYS A 103 -13.24 -10.29 12.17
CA CYS A 103 -13.43 -8.85 12.36
C CYS A 103 -14.57 -8.31 11.50
N THR A 104 -15.06 -7.09 11.76
CA THR A 104 -16.16 -6.47 11.01
C THR A 104 -15.94 -6.53 9.51
N LEU A 105 -14.76 -6.10 9.03
CA LEU A 105 -14.43 -6.12 7.61
C LEU A 105 -14.30 -7.56 7.08
N GLY A 106 -13.61 -8.45 7.81
CA GLY A 106 -13.44 -9.85 7.46
C GLY A 106 -14.77 -10.58 7.27
N ALA A 107 -15.74 -10.34 8.16
CA ALA A 107 -17.08 -10.91 8.06
C ALA A 107 -17.87 -10.37 6.86
N HIS A 108 -17.67 -9.10 6.48
CA HIS A 108 -18.25 -8.53 5.26
C HIS A 108 -17.64 -9.16 4.00
N VAL A 109 -16.32 -9.31 3.96
CA VAL A 109 -15.59 -9.94 2.86
C VAL A 109 -16.00 -11.40 2.71
N ALA A 110 -16.09 -12.16 3.81
CA ALA A 110 -16.54 -13.55 3.83
C ALA A 110 -17.95 -13.70 3.22
N ARG A 111 -18.91 -12.87 3.65
CA ARG A 111 -20.27 -12.86 3.09
C ARG A 111 -20.30 -12.52 1.61
N TRP A 112 -19.46 -11.57 1.17
CA TRP A 112 -19.35 -11.23 -0.25
C TRP A 112 -18.77 -12.38 -1.08
N LEU A 113 -17.72 -13.05 -0.59
CA LEU A 113 -17.12 -14.22 -1.26
C LEU A 113 -18.09 -15.41 -1.33
N ALA A 114 -18.85 -15.67 -0.25
CA ALA A 114 -19.88 -16.70 -0.24
C ALA A 114 -20.96 -16.43 -1.31
N ARG A 115 -21.45 -15.18 -1.41
CA ARG A 115 -22.39 -14.78 -2.48
C ARG A 115 -21.78 -14.85 -3.88
N SER A 116 -20.46 -14.70 -3.98
CA SER A 116 -19.72 -14.78 -5.24
C SER A 116 -19.36 -16.21 -5.67
N GLY A 117 -19.76 -17.23 -4.88
CA GLY A 117 -19.63 -18.64 -5.22
C GLY A 117 -18.39 -19.33 -4.64
N ALA A 118 -17.74 -18.78 -3.62
CA ALA A 118 -16.69 -19.49 -2.90
C ALA A 118 -17.25 -20.77 -2.25
N GLY A 119 -16.67 -21.93 -2.57
CA GLY A 119 -17.13 -23.23 -2.03
C GLY A 119 -16.75 -23.44 -0.57
N HIS A 120 -15.57 -22.96 -0.16
CA HIS A 120 -15.08 -23.08 1.21
C HIS A 120 -14.41 -21.76 1.67
N LEU A 121 -14.69 -21.34 2.90
CA LEU A 121 -14.06 -20.19 3.54
C LEU A 121 -13.36 -20.65 4.83
N LEU A 122 -12.07 -20.36 4.95
CA LEU A 122 -11.30 -20.56 6.18
C LEU A 122 -11.08 -19.21 6.84
N LEU A 123 -11.75 -18.98 7.98
CA LEU A 123 -11.65 -17.72 8.73
C LEU A 123 -10.68 -17.91 9.90
N THR A 124 -9.62 -17.11 9.95
CA THR A 124 -8.65 -17.16 11.05
C THR A 124 -8.62 -15.85 11.82
N SER A 125 -8.48 -15.96 13.14
CA SER A 125 -8.30 -14.82 14.04
C SER A 125 -7.56 -15.23 15.30
N ARG A 126 -6.93 -14.26 15.98
CA ARG A 126 -6.29 -14.49 17.28
C ARG A 126 -7.31 -14.75 18.39
N SER A 127 -8.43 -14.03 18.33
CA SER A 127 -9.56 -14.28 19.20
C SER A 127 -10.35 -15.47 18.66
N ALA A 128 -10.72 -16.40 19.54
CA ALA A 128 -11.76 -17.35 19.22
C ALA A 128 -13.03 -16.57 18.84
N LEU A 129 -13.86 -17.14 17.97
CA LEU A 129 -15.26 -16.72 17.90
C LEU A 129 -15.77 -16.82 19.34
N ALA A 130 -16.18 -15.70 19.94
CA ALA A 130 -17.02 -15.79 21.12
C ALA A 130 -18.15 -16.73 20.72
N ASP A 131 -18.39 -17.78 21.52
CA ASP A 131 -19.47 -18.74 21.31
C ASP A 131 -20.79 -17.98 21.16
N GLN A 132 -21.14 -17.56 19.95
CA GLN A 132 -22.48 -17.13 19.59
C GLN A 132 -23.21 -18.41 19.19
N GLY A 133 -23.41 -19.28 20.18
CA GLY A 133 -23.92 -20.63 19.99
C GLY A 133 -23.82 -21.55 21.20
N ALA A 134 -23.99 -21.04 22.42
CA ALA A 134 -24.33 -21.87 23.58
C ALA A 134 -25.44 -21.19 24.41
N ALA A 135 -26.67 -21.65 24.15
CA ALA A 135 -27.96 -21.37 24.80
C ALA A 135 -28.56 -19.96 24.61
#